data_AF-W2GJD1-F1
#
_entry.id   AF-W2GJD1-F1
#
_cell.length_a   1.000
_cell.length_b   1.000
_cell.length_c   1.000
_cell.angle_alpha   90.00
_cell.angle_beta   90.00
_cell.angle_gamma   90.00
#
_symmetry.space_group_name_H-M   'P 1'
#
loop_
_entity.id
_entity.type
_entity.pdbx_description
1 polymer ?
#
loop_
_entity_poly.entity_id
_entity_poly.type
_entity_poly.pdbx_seq_one_letter_code
_entity_poly.pdbx_strand_id
1 'polypeptide(L)'
;MRACLTRYRPAMKLPTRQTLATSLLDAVYTMEKKKLALLLSRQTFLVVITDGWSNINRESVVNYVIWAPSMRPMMWSSGTTGAEAHTGDFMASEISRIIAEVESVAGIGKVSAVVSDNAANMKKAGRLVEVEHPNVVFNGCSA
;
A
#
# COMPACT_ATOMS: atom_id res chain seq x y z
N MET A 1 24.99 -14.66 -4.96
CA MET A 1 25.49 -13.36 -4.43
C MET A 1 26.55 -13.52 -3.34
N ARG A 2 26.28 -14.21 -2.21
CA ARG A 2 27.24 -14.40 -1.11
C ARG A 2 28.58 -14.98 -1.58
N ALA A 3 28.56 -16.10 -2.30
CA ALA A 3 29.76 -16.77 -2.81
C ALA A 3 30.60 -15.89 -3.76
N CYS A 4 29.95 -15.03 -4.56
CA CYS A 4 30.65 -14.09 -5.43
C CYS A 4 31.38 -13.01 -4.62
N LEU A 5 30.68 -12.40 -3.65
CA LEU A 5 31.24 -11.34 -2.81
C LEU A 5 32.38 -11.84 -1.92
N THR A 6 32.25 -13.03 -1.34
CA THR A 6 33.31 -13.62 -0.50
C THR A 6 34.50 -14.13 -1.31
N ARG A 7 34.34 -14.44 -2.61
CA ARG A 7 35.45 -14.84 -3.48
C ARG A 7 36.42 -13.69 -3.76
N TYR A 8 35.89 -12.47 -3.99
CA TYR A 8 36.72 -11.30 -4.29
C TYR A 8 37.18 -10.54 -3.02
N ARG A 9 36.46 -10.69 -1.90
CA ARG A 9 36.80 -10.10 -0.60
C ARG A 9 36.61 -11.13 0.53
N PRO A 10 37.53 -12.10 0.72
CA PRO A 10 37.35 -13.19 1.69
C PRO A 10 37.15 -12.76 3.14
N ALA A 11 37.71 -11.63 3.55
CA ALA A 11 37.55 -11.07 4.89
C ALA A 11 36.18 -10.38 5.14
N MET A 12 35.34 -10.25 4.10
CA MET A 12 34.04 -9.59 4.22
C MET A 12 33.06 -10.44 5.05
N LYS A 13 32.64 -9.90 6.20
CA LYS A 13 31.57 -10.50 7.01
C LYS A 13 30.20 -10.09 6.46
N LEU A 14 29.54 -11.01 5.76
CA LEU A 14 28.20 -10.80 5.24
C LEU A 14 27.12 -11.24 6.24
N PRO A 15 26.03 -10.47 6.40
CA PRO A 15 24.91 -10.84 7.26
C PRO A 15 24.31 -12.18 6.84
N THR A 16 23.75 -12.91 7.79
CA THR A 16 23.06 -14.18 7.47
C THR A 16 21.77 -13.90 6.72
N ARG A 17 21.22 -14.93 6.06
CA ARG A 17 19.88 -14.84 5.44
C ARG A 17 18.82 -14.43 6.47
N GLN A 18 18.89 -14.99 7.68
CA GLN A 18 17.96 -14.66 8.76
C GLN A 18 18.07 -13.19 9.15
N THR A 19 19.29 -12.70 9.40
CA THR A 19 19.55 -11.30 9.73
C THR A 19 19.04 -10.34 8.65
N LEU A 20 19.20 -10.71 7.36
CA LEU A 20 18.67 -9.93 6.25
C LEU A 20 17.13 -9.94 6.18
N ALA A 21 16.48 -11.05 6.54
CA ALA A 21 15.03 -11.20 6.47
C ALA A 21 14.29 -10.74 7.74
N THR A 22 15.01 -10.43 8.81
CA THR A 22 14.45 -9.93 10.08
C THR A 22 15.08 -8.60 10.45
N SER A 23 16.05 -8.58 11.37
CA SER A 23 16.50 -7.34 12.02
C SER A 23 16.98 -6.24 11.07
N LEU A 24 17.68 -6.57 9.99
CA LEU A 24 18.08 -5.56 9.00
C LEU A 24 16.90 -5.08 8.15
N LEU A 25 16.00 -5.98 7.77
CA LEU A 25 14.79 -5.61 7.02
C LEU A 25 13.88 -4.74 7.89
N ASP A 26 13.63 -5.14 9.14
CA ASP A 26 12.78 -4.42 10.09
C ASP A 26 13.33 -3.03 10.40
N ALA A 27 14.66 -2.92 10.55
CA ALA A 27 15.32 -1.64 10.76
C ALA A 27 15.15 -0.70 9.57
N VAL A 28 15.37 -1.18 8.34
CA VAL A 28 15.19 -0.39 7.11
C VAL A 28 13.71 -0.05 6.93
N TYR A 29 12.82 -1.02 7.11
CA TYR A 29 11.37 -0.81 7.02
C TYR A 29 10.90 0.28 7.96
N THR A 30 11.30 0.22 9.24
CA THR A 30 10.92 1.21 10.24
C THR A 30 11.46 2.60 9.88
N MET A 31 12.70 2.68 9.38
CA MET A 31 13.31 3.93 8.94
C MET A 31 12.57 4.53 7.75
N GLU A 32 12.30 3.74 6.72
CA GLU A 32 11.60 4.18 5.51
C GLU A 32 10.13 4.53 5.79
N LYS A 33 9.44 3.77 6.65
CA LYS A 33 8.06 4.07 7.07
C LYS A 33 7.98 5.42 7.79
N LYS A 34 8.96 5.76 8.63
CA LYS A 34 9.04 7.08 9.30
C LYS A 34 9.29 8.21 8.31
N LYS A 35 10.21 8.02 7.34
CA LYS A 35 10.45 9.00 6.27
C LYS A 35 9.19 9.22 5.42
N LEU A 36 8.49 8.14 5.09
CA LEU A 36 7.24 8.19 4.36
C LEU A 36 6.16 8.93 5.15
N ALA A 37 5.98 8.64 6.45
CA ALA A 37 5.03 9.36 7.30
C ALA A 37 5.28 10.88 7.30
N LEU A 38 6.54 11.31 7.42
CA LEU A 38 6.91 12.73 7.33
C LEU A 38 6.63 13.32 5.93
N LEU A 39 6.83 12.55 4.87
CA LEU A 39 6.51 12.98 3.51
C LEU A 39 4.99 13.17 3.34
N LEU A 40 4.19 12.19 3.80
CA LEU A 40 2.73 12.24 3.75
C LEU A 40 2.16 13.39 4.59
N SER A 41 2.72 13.62 5.79
CA SER A 41 2.28 14.69 6.68
C SER A 41 2.53 16.10 6.11
N ARG A 42 3.36 16.24 5.08
CA ARG A 42 3.60 17.51 4.37
C ARG A 42 2.67 17.72 3.18
N GLN A 43 1.98 16.69 2.71
CA GLN A 43 1.04 16.82 1.60
C GLN A 43 -0.27 17.44 2.11
N THR A 44 -0.89 18.28 1.29
CA THR A 44 -2.22 18.83 1.57
C THR A 44 -3.30 17.78 1.33
N PHE A 45 -3.17 17.03 0.25
CA PHE A 45 -4.11 16.00 -0.18
C PHE A 45 -3.35 14.73 -0.58
N LEU A 46 -3.95 13.60 -0.29
CA LEU A 46 -3.43 12.27 -0.61
C LEU A 46 -4.49 11.48 -1.39
N VAL A 47 -4.01 10.67 -2.32
CA VAL A 47 -4.82 9.74 -3.10
C VAL A 47 -4.39 8.32 -2.75
N VAL A 48 -5.37 7.47 -2.42
CA VAL A 48 -5.17 6.02 -2.33
C VAL A 48 -5.48 5.41 -3.68
N ILE A 49 -4.51 4.72 -4.26
CA ILE A 49 -4.68 3.98 -5.51
C ILE A 49 -4.68 2.50 -5.16
N THR A 50 -5.70 1.77 -5.59
CA THR A 50 -5.85 0.34 -5.34
C THR A 50 -6.01 -0.44 -6.62
N ASP A 51 -5.34 -1.59 -6.70
CA ASP A 51 -5.44 -2.51 -7.84
C ASP A 51 -5.43 -3.96 -7.35
N GLY A 52 -6.30 -4.78 -7.94
CA GLY A 52 -6.50 -6.17 -7.59
C GLY A 52 -6.07 -7.09 -8.72
N TRP A 53 -5.30 -8.13 -8.40
CA TRP A 53 -4.90 -9.14 -9.37
C TRP A 53 -4.89 -10.54 -8.76
N SER A 54 -4.90 -11.56 -9.63
CA SER A 54 -4.73 -12.96 -9.21
C SER A 54 -3.29 -13.38 -9.46
N ASN A 55 -2.62 -13.92 -8.44
CA ASN A 55 -1.27 -14.45 -8.61
C ASN A 55 -1.29 -15.84 -9.31
N ILE A 56 -0.11 -16.42 -9.57
CA ILE A 56 0.02 -17.72 -10.25
C ILE A 56 -0.64 -18.88 -9.49
N ASN A 57 -0.85 -18.72 -8.18
CA ASN A 57 -1.53 -19.68 -7.31
C ASN A 57 -3.05 -19.43 -7.21
N ARG A 58 -3.60 -18.47 -7.98
CA ARG A 58 -5.01 -18.03 -7.94
C ARG A 58 -5.43 -17.39 -6.62
N GLU A 59 -4.48 -16.87 -5.86
CA GLU A 59 -4.78 -16.07 -4.69
C GLU A 59 -5.06 -14.63 -5.12
N SER A 60 -6.15 -14.05 -4.60
CA SER A 60 -6.46 -12.64 -4.81
C SER A 60 -5.47 -11.79 -4.01
N VAL A 61 -4.76 -10.89 -4.70
CA VAL A 61 -3.81 -9.96 -4.12
C VAL A 61 -4.30 -8.55 -4.42
N VAL A 62 -4.28 -7.69 -3.40
CA VAL A 62 -4.61 -6.27 -3.54
C VAL A 62 -3.40 -5.43 -3.15
N ASN A 63 -3.12 -4.41 -3.96
CA ASN A 63 -2.05 -3.46 -3.75
C ASN A 63 -2.62 -2.08 -3.42
N TYR A 64 -1.99 -1.38 -2.48
CA TYR A 64 -2.32 -0.01 -2.12
C TYR A 64 -1.12 0.89 -2.32
N VAL A 65 -1.29 1.93 -3.11
CA VAL A 65 -0.27 2.94 -3.43
C VAL A 65 -0.80 4.31 -2.99
N ILE A 66 0.05 5.10 -2.34
CA ILE A 66 -0.28 6.47 -1.94
C ILE A 66 0.43 7.45 -2.87
N TRP A 67 -0.30 8.45 -3.32
CA TRP A 67 0.21 9.47 -4.22
C TRP A 67 -0.30 10.87 -3.85
N ALA A 68 0.52 11.87 -4.18
CA ALA A 68 0.16 13.28 -4.22
C ALA A 68 1.02 13.99 -5.27
N PRO A 69 0.61 15.16 -5.80
CA PRO A 69 1.33 15.85 -6.89
C PRO A 69 2.82 16.12 -6.62
N SER A 70 3.17 16.44 -5.37
CA SER A 70 4.55 16.73 -4.94
C SER A 70 5.36 15.50 -4.50
N MET A 71 4.87 14.29 -4.73
CA MET A 71 5.59 13.05 -4.41
C MET A 71 5.52 12.01 -5.52
N ARG A 72 6.48 11.09 -5.50
CA ARG A 72 6.38 9.88 -6.31
C ARG A 72 5.32 8.95 -5.70
N PRO A 73 4.62 8.13 -6.49
CA PRO A 73 3.75 7.09 -5.95
C PRO A 73 4.55 6.14 -5.06
N MET A 74 4.04 5.86 -3.86
CA MET A 74 4.70 5.01 -2.88
C MET A 74 3.80 3.82 -2.54
N MET A 75 4.33 2.61 -2.67
CA MET A 75 3.64 1.41 -2.18
C MET A 75 3.43 1.51 -0.67
N TRP A 76 2.19 1.36 -0.23
CA TRP A 76 1.83 1.37 1.19
C TRP A 76 1.75 -0.03 1.76
N SER A 77 1.02 -0.89 1.07
CA SER A 77 0.81 -2.29 1.45
C SER A 77 0.41 -3.13 0.25
N SER A 78 0.66 -4.42 0.37
CA SER A 78 0.18 -5.44 -0.55
C SER A 78 -0.17 -6.66 0.29
N GLY A 79 -1.29 -7.30 0.01
CA GLY A 79 -1.78 -8.42 0.81
C GLY A 79 -2.68 -9.35 0.01
N THR A 80 -2.76 -10.59 0.46
CA THR A 80 -3.74 -11.56 -0.05
C THR A 80 -5.06 -11.37 0.68
N THR A 81 -6.13 -11.21 -0.08
CA THR A 81 -7.48 -10.92 0.43
C THR A 81 -8.38 -12.17 0.50
N GLY A 82 -7.80 -13.35 0.22
CA GLY A 82 -8.53 -14.62 0.20
C GLY A 82 -9.67 -14.60 -0.83
N ALA A 83 -10.70 -15.42 -0.61
CA ALA A 83 -11.85 -15.51 -1.50
C ALA A 83 -12.87 -14.35 -1.33
N GLU A 84 -12.78 -13.58 -0.23
CA GLU A 84 -13.78 -12.55 0.11
C GLU A 84 -13.57 -11.20 -0.60
N ALA A 85 -12.41 -11.03 -1.24
CA ALA A 85 -12.03 -9.91 -2.10
C ALA A 85 -13.03 -9.59 -3.22
N HIS A 86 -13.85 -10.57 -3.59
CA HIS A 86 -14.82 -10.46 -4.68
C HIS A 86 -16.09 -9.69 -4.30
N THR A 87 -16.26 -9.30 -3.03
CA THR A 87 -17.42 -8.50 -2.59
C THR A 87 -17.08 -7.02 -2.48
N GLY A 88 -18.02 -6.17 -2.88
CA GLY A 88 -17.85 -4.72 -2.76
C GLY A 88 -17.81 -4.24 -1.31
N ASP A 89 -18.48 -4.93 -0.39
CA ASP A 89 -18.50 -4.59 1.05
C ASP A 89 -17.16 -4.88 1.71
N PHE A 90 -16.53 -6.03 1.40
CA PHE A 90 -15.19 -6.34 1.86
C PHE A 90 -14.17 -5.31 1.35
N MET A 91 -14.22 -4.99 0.05
CA MET A 91 -13.32 -3.99 -0.53
C MET A 91 -13.55 -2.60 0.06
N ALA A 92 -14.79 -2.22 0.37
CA ALA A 92 -15.07 -0.95 1.05
C ALA A 92 -14.43 -0.91 2.44
N SER A 93 -14.64 -1.96 3.25
CA SER A 93 -14.04 -2.09 4.58
C SER A 93 -12.51 -2.01 4.53
N GLU A 94 -11.90 -2.71 3.56
CA GLU A 94 -10.45 -2.73 3.42
C GLU A 94 -9.90 -1.36 2.96
N ILE A 95 -10.58 -0.67 2.03
CA ILE A 95 -10.22 0.69 1.64
C ILE A 95 -10.37 1.65 2.83
N SER A 96 -11.46 1.57 3.60
CA SER A 96 -11.69 2.37 4.81
C SER A 96 -10.59 2.14 5.85
N ARG A 97 -10.14 0.89 6.03
CA ARG A 97 -8.98 0.56 6.88
C ARG A 97 -7.71 1.24 6.39
N ILE A 98 -7.42 1.20 5.09
CA ILE A 98 -6.24 1.85 4.51
C ILE A 98 -6.30 3.37 4.65
N ILE A 99 -7.46 3.99 4.43
CA ILE A 99 -7.67 5.42 4.68
C ILE A 99 -7.30 5.75 6.12
N ALA A 100 -7.87 5.03 7.10
CA ALA A 100 -7.60 5.26 8.51
C ALA A 100 -6.11 5.10 8.87
N GLU A 101 -5.44 4.08 8.33
CA GLU A 101 -4.01 3.87 8.55
C GLU A 101 -3.15 5.01 7.99
N VAL A 102 -3.45 5.48 6.78
CA VAL A 102 -2.73 6.59 6.14
C VAL A 102 -2.97 7.88 6.92
N GLU A 103 -4.21 8.16 7.31
CA GLU A 103 -4.54 9.36 8.07
C GLU A 103 -3.95 9.35 9.48
N SER A 104 -3.80 8.18 10.10
CA SER A 104 -3.13 8.05 11.41
C SER A 104 -1.68 8.56 11.40
N VAL A 105 -1.01 8.52 10.24
CA VAL A 105 0.37 9.00 10.10
C VAL A 105 0.48 10.35 9.39
N ALA A 106 -0.46 10.67 8.49
CA ALA A 106 -0.42 11.87 7.67
C ALA A 106 -1.19 13.04 8.30
N GLY A 107 -2.19 12.75 9.13
CA GLY A 107 -3.20 13.68 9.64
C GLY A 107 -4.60 13.31 9.12
N ILE A 108 -5.61 13.53 9.97
CA ILE A 108 -7.03 13.27 9.67
C ILE A 108 -7.50 14.18 8.52
N GLY A 109 -8.31 13.62 7.63
CA GLY A 109 -8.92 14.33 6.50
C GLY A 109 -7.96 14.63 5.35
N LYS A 110 -6.78 14.00 5.32
CA LYS A 110 -5.80 14.19 4.25
C LYS A 110 -6.06 13.33 3.02
N VAL A 111 -6.71 12.19 3.18
CA VAL A 111 -7.10 11.40 2.03
C VAL A 111 -8.33 12.05 1.41
N SER A 112 -8.20 12.49 0.16
CA SER A 112 -9.28 13.18 -0.56
C SER A 112 -9.83 12.38 -1.72
N ALA A 113 -9.12 11.33 -2.15
CA ALA A 113 -9.59 10.50 -3.23
C ALA A 113 -9.10 9.05 -3.12
N VAL A 114 -9.91 8.15 -3.67
CA VAL A 114 -9.54 6.77 -3.96
C VAL A 114 -9.65 6.54 -5.47
N VAL A 115 -8.68 5.82 -6.04
CA VAL A 115 -8.70 5.40 -7.44
C VAL A 115 -8.61 3.88 -7.51
N SER A 116 -9.50 3.23 -8.25
CA SER A 116 -9.45 1.78 -8.50
C SER A 116 -9.80 1.42 -9.93
N ASP A 117 -9.69 0.13 -10.30
CA ASP A 117 -10.34 -0.38 -11.51
C ASP A 117 -11.86 -0.17 -11.51
N ASN A 118 -12.48 -0.39 -12.68
CA ASN A 118 -13.90 -0.18 -12.92
C ASN A 118 -14.78 -1.44 -12.76
N ALA A 119 -14.28 -2.47 -12.07
CA ALA A 119 -15.03 -3.69 -11.82
C ALA A 119 -16.29 -3.43 -10.97
N ALA A 120 -17.29 -4.31 -11.11
CA ALA A 120 -18.60 -4.11 -10.48
C ALA A 120 -18.53 -4.07 -8.94
N ASN A 121 -17.69 -4.91 -8.34
CA ASN A 121 -17.41 -4.91 -6.91
C ASN A 121 -16.75 -3.60 -6.47
N MET A 122 -15.78 -3.07 -7.24
CA MET A 122 -15.12 -1.80 -6.92
C MET A 122 -16.06 -0.60 -7.05
N LYS A 123 -16.96 -0.59 -8.02
CA LYS A 123 -18.03 0.43 -8.11
C LYS A 123 -19.00 0.38 -6.95
N LYS A 124 -19.31 -0.81 -6.41
CA LYS A 124 -20.08 -0.94 -5.17
C LYS A 124 -19.26 -0.42 -3.98
N ALA A 125 -18.00 -0.83 -3.87
CA ALA A 125 -17.10 -0.40 -2.81
C ALA A 125 -16.96 1.13 -2.75
N GLY A 126 -16.75 1.77 -3.90
CA GLY A 126 -16.61 3.22 -3.98
C GLY A 126 -17.82 3.98 -3.44
N ARG A 127 -19.04 3.55 -3.77
CA ARG A 127 -20.26 4.15 -3.22
C ARG A 127 -20.35 4.02 -1.70
N LEU A 128 -19.89 2.89 -1.13
CA LEU A 128 -19.88 2.70 0.32
C LEU A 128 -18.81 3.57 0.99
N VAL A 129 -17.62 3.66 0.37
CA VAL A 129 -16.51 4.49 0.86
C VAL A 129 -16.89 5.98 0.86
N GLU A 130 -17.56 6.49 -0.17
CA GLU A 130 -18.00 7.90 -0.22
C GLU A 130 -19.07 8.22 0.83
N VAL A 131 -19.90 7.24 1.20
CA VAL A 131 -20.89 7.40 2.29
C VAL A 131 -20.20 7.42 3.65
N GLU A 132 -19.20 6.56 3.87
CA GLU A 132 -18.46 6.46 5.13
C GLU A 132 -17.46 7.62 5.32
N HIS A 133 -16.87 8.10 4.22
CA HIS A 133 -15.85 9.15 4.20
C HIS A 133 -16.31 10.30 3.29
N PRO A 134 -17.16 11.23 3.76
CA PRO A 134 -17.77 12.29 2.92
C PRO A 134 -16.78 13.24 2.23
N ASN A 135 -15.54 13.28 2.70
CA ASN A 135 -14.44 14.10 2.20
C ASN A 135 -13.54 13.35 1.19
N VAL A 136 -13.89 12.09 0.86
CA VAL A 136 -13.19 11.25 -0.11
C VAL A 136 -14.05 11.09 -1.35
N VAL A 137 -13.48 11.32 -2.53
CA VAL A 137 -14.12 11.01 -3.82
C VAL A 137 -13.57 9.72 -4.40
N PHE A 138 -14.44 8.85 -4.88
CA PHE A 138 -14.03 7.60 -5.51
C PHE A 138 -14.03 7.71 -7.03
N ASN A 139 -12.91 7.39 -7.66
CA ASN A 139 -12.74 7.45 -9.11
C ASN A 139 -12.36 6.09 -9.69
N GLY A 140 -12.99 5.74 -10.81
CA GLY A 140 -12.60 4.59 -11.61
C GLY A 140 -11.44 4.92 -12.55
N CYS A 141 -10.54 3.96 -12.76
CA CYS A 141 -9.42 4.06 -13.69
C CYS A 141 -9.94 4.12 -15.14
N SER A 142 -9.40 5.06 -15.93
CA SER A 142 -9.69 5.16 -17.36
C SER A 142 -8.97 4.03 -18.11
N ALA A 143 -9.73 3.23 -18.85
CA ALA A 143 -9.21 2.18 -19.72
C ALA A 143 -8.63 2.76 -21.02
#